data_AF-A0A6A6AIM7-F1
#
_entry.id   AF-A0A6A6AIM7-F1
#
_cell.length_a   1.000
_cell.length_b   1.000
_cell.length_c   1.000
_cell.angle_alpha   90.00
_cell.angle_beta   90.00
_cell.angle_gamma   90.00
#
_symmetry.space_group_name_H-M   'P 1'
#
loop_
_entity.id
_entity.type
_entity.pdbx_description
1 polymer ?
#
loop_
_entity_poly.entity_id
_entity_poly.type
_entity_poly.pdbx_seq_one_letter_code
_entity_poly.pdbx_strand_id
1 'polypeptide(L)'
;MHPRCQLLSGRLASSGAVLRNPQSTQRTFSTSSPLHKNPLQRKHGGDLGSHLPKHVIPQDALIPEYPYGDYQLFKQSNKGLYGEQMIQYGNNVSHKTETKTRRKWKPNVLSKSLFSVALKKRVKLRITSNVLKTIDREGGLDEYLLKSTESRIKELGPTGWALRWTLMQKPDVIARLRAEAAELGIDQAIIDKQWPTHQMMAREKSAQYVLTRDSEQAILARESEQATLTGESRFVVDEEDYMGEAEEEEPWDAVEPATSQSPAPTQSKALRQQERKVTTEAVSEYIKAVKAAERYLKRGLVDSEEEGLKLAFVRAKEREEASTQLKQKFDEKVGQQFSSKDLQKVRTQFKLPIINDHEARKIAYNQWRRQQIEQTGSYEAWKQSQNAEKTAARDEMLREAGGPEAWQENRRAMYAKLIKDAERAPSNQTLDAETRQYLRNAIKKADRAIRARTSGGQQVYAELTLEETRHGRQSRSASSGGLDELMKASKREKNTGGDAWAALVSSSNKSTESRLRT
;
A
#
# COMPACT_ATOMS: atom_id res chain seq x y z
N MET A 1 -22.85 47.01 -47.61
CA MET A 1 -23.98 46.57 -48.45
C MET A 1 -23.43 46.21 -49.83
N HIS A 2 -23.87 45.05 -50.32
CA HIS A 2 -23.68 44.44 -51.64
C HIS A 2 -22.42 43.61 -51.97
N PRO A 3 -22.62 42.56 -52.78
CA PRO A 3 -21.96 41.26 -52.72
C PRO A 3 -21.17 40.99 -54.01
N ARG A 4 -20.44 39.87 -54.08
CA ARG A 4 -20.20 39.22 -55.37
C ARG A 4 -19.74 37.78 -55.17
N CYS A 5 -20.66 36.86 -55.43
CA CYS A 5 -20.35 35.52 -55.88
C CYS A 5 -19.87 35.60 -57.33
N GLN A 6 -18.73 35.01 -57.67
CA GLN A 6 -18.54 34.39 -58.98
C GLN A 6 -17.76 33.08 -58.82
N LEU A 7 -18.40 32.03 -59.30
CA LEU A 7 -17.94 30.66 -59.42
C LEU A 7 -16.82 30.59 -60.48
N LEU A 8 -15.74 29.90 -60.16
CA LEU A 8 -14.89 29.27 -61.17
C LEU A 8 -14.68 27.80 -60.79
N SER A 9 -15.29 26.97 -61.63
CA SER A 9 -15.11 25.52 -61.75
C SER A 9 -13.67 25.20 -62.17
N GLY A 10 -13.01 24.33 -61.40
CA GLY A 10 -11.72 23.75 -61.77
C GLY A 10 -11.44 22.53 -60.90
N ARG A 11 -11.89 21.36 -61.35
CA ARG A 11 -11.47 20.07 -60.81
C ARG A 11 -10.03 19.81 -61.24
N LEU A 12 -9.13 19.62 -60.27
CA LEU A 12 -7.94 18.79 -60.46
C LEU A 12 -8.11 17.57 -59.57
N ALA A 13 -8.13 16.41 -60.21
CA ALA A 13 -8.15 15.12 -59.56
C ALA A 13 -6.79 14.88 -58.88
N SER A 14 -6.78 14.74 -57.55
CA SER A 14 -5.69 14.06 -56.85
C SER A 14 -6.24 12.78 -56.22
N SER A 15 -5.73 11.67 -56.70
CA SER A 15 -5.90 10.32 -56.19
C SER A 15 -5.49 10.24 -54.72
N GLY A 16 -6.32 9.61 -53.88
CA GLY A 16 -5.90 9.19 -52.53
C GLY A 16 -6.65 9.82 -51.35
N ALA A 17 -7.96 10.07 -51.47
CA ALA A 17 -8.79 10.33 -50.30
C ALA A 17 -9.33 9.00 -49.76
N VAL A 18 -8.75 8.51 -48.66
CA VAL A 18 -9.33 7.41 -47.87
C VAL A 18 -10.67 7.90 -47.33
N LEU A 19 -11.76 7.29 -47.78
CA LEU A 19 -13.09 7.48 -47.24
C LEU A 19 -13.09 6.99 -45.78
N ARG A 20 -12.91 7.91 -44.82
CA ARG A 20 -13.29 7.66 -43.44
C ARG A 20 -14.81 7.74 -43.36
N ASN A 21 -15.42 6.61 -43.05
CA ASN A 21 -16.83 6.49 -42.72
C ASN A 21 -17.15 7.53 -41.62
N PRO A 22 -18.19 8.38 -41.74
CA PRO A 22 -18.60 9.24 -40.66
C PRO A 22 -19.25 8.37 -39.58
N GLN A 23 -18.43 7.79 -38.70
CA GLN A 23 -18.97 7.24 -37.48
C GLN A 23 -19.56 8.41 -36.69
N SER A 24 -20.89 8.37 -36.61
CA SER A 24 -21.72 9.16 -35.72
C SER A 24 -21.05 9.23 -34.34
N THR A 25 -20.40 10.36 -34.04
CA THR A 25 -19.96 10.70 -32.69
C THR A 25 -21.19 11.08 -31.88
N GLN A 26 -22.07 10.11 -31.62
CA GLN A 26 -22.94 10.18 -30.47
C GLN A 26 -22.04 9.89 -29.28
N ARG A 27 -21.67 10.96 -28.56
CA ARG A 27 -21.16 10.82 -27.20
C ARG A 27 -22.19 9.99 -26.45
N THR A 28 -21.83 8.76 -26.10
CA THR A 28 -22.59 7.99 -25.13
C THR A 28 -22.49 8.77 -23.83
N PHE A 29 -23.57 9.49 -23.49
CA PHE A 29 -23.75 9.96 -22.13
C PHE A 29 -23.85 8.70 -21.28
N SER A 30 -22.73 8.30 -20.67
CA SER A 30 -22.77 7.32 -19.59
C SER A 30 -23.63 7.94 -18.49
N THR A 31 -24.82 7.38 -18.27
CA THR A 31 -25.76 7.80 -17.22
C THR A 31 -25.34 7.31 -15.84
N SER A 32 -24.23 6.57 -15.74
CA SER A 32 -23.61 6.30 -14.44
C SER A 32 -22.91 7.58 -13.95
N SER A 33 -23.53 8.24 -12.98
CA SER A 33 -22.90 9.36 -12.28
C SER A 33 -21.55 8.85 -11.74
N PRO A 34 -20.41 9.49 -12.08
CA PRO A 34 -19.13 9.02 -11.58
C PRO A 34 -19.16 9.16 -10.06
N LEU A 35 -19.05 8.05 -9.33
CA LEU A 35 -18.90 8.04 -7.86
C LEU A 35 -17.81 9.06 -7.48
N HIS A 36 -18.21 10.26 -7.03
CA HIS A 36 -17.24 11.32 -6.79
C HIS A 36 -16.37 10.97 -5.58
N LYS A 37 -15.08 11.05 -5.84
CA LYS A 37 -14.01 10.62 -4.95
C LYS A 37 -13.75 11.70 -3.89
N ASN A 38 -13.57 11.26 -2.63
CA ASN A 38 -13.20 12.10 -1.49
C ASN A 38 -12.21 13.22 -1.91
N PRO A 39 -12.39 14.48 -1.49
CA PRO A 39 -11.47 15.58 -1.86
C PRO A 39 -10.01 15.36 -1.42
N LEU A 40 -9.78 14.36 -0.55
CA LEU A 40 -8.46 13.87 -0.15
C LEU A 40 -7.94 12.68 -0.98
N GLN A 41 -8.70 12.17 -1.95
CA GLN A 41 -8.21 11.13 -2.85
C GLN A 41 -7.26 11.75 -3.89
N ARG A 42 -6.09 11.14 -4.03
CA ARG A 42 -5.01 11.62 -4.89
C ARG A 42 -5.38 11.41 -6.36
N LYS A 43 -5.22 12.44 -7.20
CA LYS A 43 -5.32 12.27 -8.66
C LYS A 43 -4.00 11.72 -9.26
N HIS A 44 -2.84 12.13 -8.76
CA HIS A 44 -1.52 11.62 -9.17
C HIS A 44 -0.50 11.74 -8.04
N GLY A 45 -0.04 10.63 -7.46
CA GLY A 45 1.24 10.40 -6.75
C GLY A 45 1.77 11.34 -5.63
N GLY A 46 1.57 12.65 -5.70
CA GLY A 46 2.17 13.64 -4.81
C GLY A 46 1.48 13.80 -3.46
N ASP A 47 2.20 14.32 -2.47
CA ASP A 47 1.63 14.54 -1.14
C ASP A 47 0.54 15.62 -1.16
N LEU A 48 -0.62 15.27 -0.62
CA LEU A 48 -1.67 16.23 -0.27
C LEU A 48 -1.04 17.14 0.79
N GLY A 49 -0.68 18.38 0.50
CA GLY A 49 0.14 19.16 1.44
C GLY A 49 -0.39 19.17 2.90
N SER A 50 0.47 19.49 3.87
CA SER A 50 0.21 19.45 5.32
C SER A 50 -0.96 20.30 5.84
N HIS A 51 -1.65 21.00 4.95
CA HIS A 51 -2.79 21.86 5.20
C HIS A 51 -4.15 21.14 5.19
N LEU A 52 -4.19 19.87 4.75
CA LEU A 52 -5.41 19.06 4.72
C LEU A 52 -5.52 18.15 5.95
N PRO A 53 -6.74 17.90 6.47
CA PRO A 53 -6.97 17.11 7.68
C PRO A 53 -6.94 15.59 7.43
N LYS A 54 -5.80 15.06 6.94
CA LYS A 54 -5.62 13.65 6.56
C LYS A 54 -5.90 12.64 7.69
N HIS A 55 -5.66 13.05 8.94
CA HIS A 55 -5.80 12.19 10.11
C HIS A 55 -7.25 12.07 10.62
N VAL A 56 -8.15 12.87 10.04
CA VAL A 56 -9.55 12.98 10.48
C VAL A 56 -10.47 12.36 9.44
N ILE A 57 -10.28 12.74 8.17
CA ILE A 57 -11.10 12.22 7.07
C ILE A 57 -10.47 10.92 6.55
N PRO A 58 -11.19 9.78 6.61
CA PRO A 58 -10.72 8.52 6.04
C PRO A 58 -10.50 8.65 4.52
N GLN A 59 -9.34 8.18 4.01
CA GLN A 59 -8.97 8.34 2.60
C GLN A 59 -9.92 7.56 1.66
N ASP A 60 -10.31 6.35 2.07
CA ASP A 60 -11.07 5.41 1.25
C ASP A 60 -12.58 5.45 1.50
N ALA A 61 -13.07 6.42 2.27
CA ALA A 61 -14.49 6.54 2.51
C ALA A 61 -15.26 7.05 1.29
N LEU A 62 -16.42 6.46 1.05
CA LEU A 62 -17.40 6.93 0.09
C LEU A 62 -18.21 8.08 0.72
N ILE A 63 -17.85 9.29 0.35
CA ILE A 63 -18.52 10.52 0.82
C ILE A 63 -19.55 10.92 -0.24
N PRO A 64 -20.79 11.26 0.14
CA PRO A 64 -21.81 11.76 -0.80
C PRO A 64 -21.32 12.97 -1.59
N GLU A 65 -21.84 13.14 -2.79
CA GLU A 65 -21.50 14.29 -3.63
C GLU A 65 -21.89 15.59 -2.93
N TYR A 66 -20.98 16.56 -2.97
CA TYR A 66 -21.30 17.88 -2.48
C TYR A 66 -22.29 18.55 -3.45
N PRO A 67 -23.47 19.04 -3.00
CA PRO A 67 -24.53 19.50 -3.90
C PRO A 67 -24.13 20.55 -4.93
N TYR A 68 -23.13 21.39 -4.62
CA TYR A 68 -22.66 22.47 -5.48
C TYR A 68 -21.35 22.15 -6.22
N GLY A 69 -20.81 20.93 -6.04
CA GLY A 69 -19.56 20.49 -6.67
C GLY A 69 -18.30 21.28 -6.25
N ASP A 70 -17.18 20.93 -6.87
CA ASP A 70 -15.89 21.58 -6.61
C ASP A 70 -15.82 23.00 -7.20
N TYR A 71 -15.25 23.97 -6.46
CA TYR A 71 -15.00 25.30 -7.01
C TYR A 71 -13.94 25.24 -8.12
N GLN A 72 -14.31 25.67 -9.33
CA GLN A 72 -13.43 25.63 -10.50
C GLN A 72 -12.47 26.82 -10.58
N LEU A 73 -12.94 28.01 -10.20
CA LEU A 73 -12.19 29.27 -10.35
C LEU A 73 -11.08 29.41 -9.31
N PHE A 74 -11.40 29.22 -8.03
CA PHE A 74 -10.47 29.38 -6.93
C PHE A 74 -10.21 28.05 -6.22
N LYS A 75 -9.57 27.09 -6.91
CA LYS A 75 -9.30 25.72 -6.42
C LYS A 75 -8.59 25.63 -5.07
N GLN A 76 -7.95 26.71 -4.63
CA GLN A 76 -7.38 26.83 -3.29
C GLN A 76 -8.45 26.73 -2.19
N SER A 77 -9.67 27.25 -2.43
CA SER A 77 -10.77 27.20 -1.47
C SER A 77 -11.28 25.79 -1.22
N ASN A 78 -11.22 24.90 -2.23
CA ASN A 78 -11.62 23.50 -2.08
C ASN A 78 -10.91 22.79 -0.92
N LYS A 79 -9.71 23.26 -0.53
CA LYS A 79 -8.83 22.62 0.47
C LYS A 79 -9.02 23.13 1.91
N GLY A 80 -9.99 23.99 2.18
CA GLY A 80 -10.25 24.51 3.52
C GLY A 80 -11.60 25.21 3.64
N LEU A 81 -11.79 25.96 4.73
CA LEU A 81 -13.05 26.67 5.01
C LEU A 81 -12.92 28.14 4.64
N TYR A 82 -13.52 28.54 3.52
CA TYR A 82 -13.38 29.90 2.97
C TYR A 82 -14.65 30.74 3.09
N GLY A 83 -15.82 30.14 3.31
CA GLY A 83 -17.09 30.85 3.46
C GLY A 83 -17.44 31.66 2.20
N GLU A 84 -17.39 31.00 1.04
CA GLU A 84 -17.59 31.58 -0.30
C GLU A 84 -16.60 32.68 -0.72
N GLN A 85 -15.66 33.08 0.16
CA GLN A 85 -14.69 34.12 -0.15
C GLN A 85 -13.70 33.64 -1.23
N MET A 86 -13.80 34.27 -2.39
CA MET A 86 -12.93 34.05 -3.53
C MET A 86 -11.96 35.22 -3.75
N ILE A 87 -10.94 34.98 -4.58
CA ILE A 87 -10.06 36.05 -5.04
C ILE A 87 -10.83 37.00 -5.95
N GLN A 88 -10.81 38.29 -5.62
CA GLN A 88 -11.41 39.32 -6.46
C GLN A 88 -10.34 39.97 -7.34
N TYR A 89 -10.73 40.35 -8.55
CA TYR A 89 -9.87 41.04 -9.50
C TYR A 89 -10.44 42.42 -9.82
N GLY A 90 -9.57 43.40 -9.99
CA GLY A 90 -9.98 44.75 -10.37
C GLY A 90 -8.77 45.59 -10.74
N ASN A 91 -8.94 46.91 -10.65
CA ASN A 91 -7.91 47.86 -11.04
C ASN A 91 -7.47 48.72 -9.85
N ASN A 92 -6.19 49.06 -9.78
CA ASN A 92 -5.73 50.23 -9.06
C ASN A 92 -5.93 51.44 -9.98
N VAL A 93 -6.51 52.52 -9.47
CA VAL A 93 -6.81 53.74 -10.24
C VAL A 93 -5.94 54.85 -9.66
N SER A 94 -5.07 55.43 -10.47
CA SER A 94 -4.24 56.56 -10.02
C SER A 94 -5.10 57.79 -9.76
N HIS A 95 -4.85 58.50 -8.67
CA HIS A 95 -5.65 59.68 -8.28
C HIS A 95 -5.58 60.84 -9.28
N LYS A 96 -4.47 61.01 -10.01
CA LYS A 96 -4.25 62.17 -10.90
C LYS A 96 -4.61 61.91 -12.36
N THR A 97 -4.28 60.72 -12.86
CA THR A 97 -4.33 60.41 -14.30
C THR A 97 -5.35 59.31 -14.60
N GLU A 98 -6.11 58.85 -13.60
CA GLU A 98 -7.08 57.74 -13.66
C GLU A 98 -6.56 56.47 -14.37
N THR A 99 -5.23 56.30 -14.42
CA THR A 99 -4.58 55.19 -15.08
C THR A 99 -4.89 53.90 -14.33
N LYS A 100 -5.44 52.92 -15.05
CA LYS A 100 -5.95 51.66 -14.49
C LYS A 100 -4.88 50.57 -14.62
N THR A 101 -4.41 50.04 -13.49
CA THR A 101 -3.47 48.90 -13.46
C THR A 101 -4.11 47.69 -12.78
N ARG A 102 -3.90 46.47 -13.29
CA ARG A 102 -4.56 45.26 -12.76
C ARG A 102 -4.07 44.94 -11.34
N ARG A 103 -5.01 44.65 -10.43
CA ARG A 103 -4.73 44.16 -9.07
C ARG A 103 -5.65 43.01 -8.68
N LYS A 104 -5.32 42.35 -7.58
CA LYS A 104 -6.13 41.27 -6.99
C LYS A 104 -6.26 41.47 -5.48
N TRP A 105 -7.42 41.14 -4.93
CA TRP A 105 -7.68 41.12 -3.50
C TRP A 105 -7.87 39.67 -3.06
N LYS A 106 -6.96 39.20 -2.19
CA LYS A 106 -7.03 37.85 -1.63
C LYS A 106 -7.76 37.89 -0.30
N PRO A 107 -8.58 36.87 0.02
CA PRO A 107 -9.11 36.73 1.37
C PRO A 107 -7.98 36.49 2.37
N ASN A 108 -8.17 36.94 3.62
CA ASN A 108 -7.21 36.72 4.70
C ASN A 108 -7.31 35.27 5.19
N VAL A 109 -6.46 34.40 4.64
CA VAL A 109 -6.43 32.96 4.93
C VAL A 109 -5.35 32.65 5.97
N LEU A 110 -5.76 32.01 7.06
CA LEU A 110 -4.91 31.58 8.16
C LEU A 110 -4.85 30.05 8.22
N SER A 111 -3.73 29.51 8.72
CA SER A 111 -3.61 28.08 9.05
C SER A 111 -3.81 27.92 10.55
N LYS A 112 -4.93 27.32 10.95
CA LYS A 112 -5.31 27.18 12.37
C LYS A 112 -5.72 25.75 12.68
N SER A 113 -5.50 25.37 13.93
CA SER A 113 -5.88 24.07 14.48
C SER A 113 -7.05 24.30 15.43
N LEU A 114 -8.23 23.80 15.07
CA LEU A 114 -9.45 23.93 15.85
C LEU A 114 -9.78 22.61 16.53
N PHE A 115 -10.31 22.65 17.75
CA PHE A 115 -10.73 21.43 18.45
C PHE A 115 -12.16 21.07 18.04
N SER A 116 -12.38 19.79 17.72
CA SER A 116 -13.70 19.20 17.51
C SER A 116 -14.05 18.34 18.71
N VAL A 117 -15.21 18.61 19.30
CA VAL A 117 -15.72 17.94 20.51
C VAL A 117 -16.13 16.51 20.16
N ALA A 118 -16.91 16.34 19.09
CA ALA A 118 -17.39 15.03 18.64
C ALA A 118 -16.25 14.12 18.15
N LEU A 119 -15.19 14.68 17.57
CA LEU A 119 -14.02 13.89 17.14
C LEU A 119 -12.97 13.70 18.25
N LYS A 120 -13.06 14.47 19.35
CA LYS A 120 -12.06 14.54 20.43
C LYS A 120 -10.64 14.78 19.90
N LYS A 121 -10.52 15.54 18.82
CA LYS A 121 -9.28 15.76 18.07
C LYS A 121 -9.18 17.19 17.59
N ARG A 122 -7.94 17.67 17.43
CA ARG A 122 -7.68 18.95 16.77
C ARG A 122 -7.57 18.77 15.26
N VAL A 123 -8.36 19.53 14.51
CA VAL A 123 -8.38 19.55 13.04
C VAL A 123 -7.59 20.77 12.57
N LYS A 124 -6.52 20.53 11.81
CA LYS A 124 -5.72 21.61 11.19
C LYS A 124 -6.28 21.93 9.80
N LEU A 125 -6.66 23.19 9.58
CA LEU A 125 -7.31 23.65 8.35
C LEU A 125 -6.77 25.02 7.92
N ARG A 126 -6.94 25.32 6.63
CA ARG A 126 -6.87 26.70 6.12
C ARG A 126 -8.25 27.33 6.27
N ILE A 127 -8.32 28.44 6.97
CA ILE A 127 -9.59 29.09 7.34
C ILE A 127 -9.45 30.58 7.06
N THR A 128 -10.48 31.20 6.49
CA THR A 128 -10.52 32.66 6.37
C THR A 128 -10.82 33.31 7.73
N SER A 129 -10.29 34.51 7.97
CA SER A 129 -10.56 35.23 9.23
C SER A 129 -12.05 35.46 9.51
N ASN A 130 -12.88 35.60 8.46
CA ASN A 130 -14.33 35.73 8.59
C ASN A 130 -14.95 34.43 9.11
N VAL A 131 -14.59 33.29 8.51
CA VAL A 131 -15.07 31.98 8.95
C VAL A 131 -14.61 31.65 10.38
N LEU A 132 -13.39 32.06 10.75
CA LEU A 132 -12.92 31.88 12.12
C LEU A 132 -13.82 32.62 13.12
N LYS A 133 -14.19 33.87 12.83
CA LYS A 133 -15.14 34.63 13.66
C LYS A 133 -16.52 33.97 13.72
N THR A 134 -17.00 33.39 12.61
CA THR A 134 -18.30 32.69 12.63
C THR A 134 -18.26 31.42 13.46
N ILE A 135 -17.15 30.68 13.42
CA ILE A 135 -16.93 29.49 14.25
C ILE A 135 -16.96 29.86 15.73
N ASP A 136 -16.26 30.94 16.11
CA ASP A 136 -16.24 31.41 17.50
C ASP A 136 -17.65 31.88 17.95
N ARG A 137 -18.38 32.59 17.08
CA ARG A 137 -19.75 33.04 17.35
C ARG A 137 -20.74 31.88 17.53
N GLU A 138 -20.56 30.80 16.78
CA GLU A 138 -21.42 29.61 16.84
C GLU A 138 -21.00 28.62 17.94
N GLY A 139 -19.90 28.90 18.66
CA GLY A 139 -19.48 28.10 19.81
C GLY A 139 -18.60 26.89 19.48
N GLY A 140 -18.09 26.77 18.25
CA GLY A 140 -17.13 25.72 17.90
C GLY A 140 -17.19 25.25 16.44
N LEU A 141 -16.22 24.41 16.08
CA LEU A 141 -16.12 23.87 14.71
C LEU A 141 -17.30 22.95 14.38
N ASP A 142 -17.77 22.17 15.35
CA ASP A 142 -18.81 21.16 15.13
C ASP A 142 -20.16 21.81 14.84
N GLU A 143 -20.54 22.84 15.61
CA GLU A 143 -21.78 23.61 15.38
C GLU A 143 -21.73 24.32 14.02
N TYR A 144 -20.57 24.85 13.63
CA TYR A 144 -20.39 25.46 12.31
C TYR A 144 -20.63 24.47 11.16
N LEU A 145 -20.15 23.23 11.31
CA LEU A 145 -20.30 22.21 10.28
C LEU A 145 -21.70 21.57 10.25
N LEU A 146 -22.37 21.45 11.40
CA LEU A 146 -23.67 20.79 11.52
C LEU A 146 -24.86 21.67 11.14
N LYS A 147 -24.70 23.00 11.12
CA LYS A 147 -25.77 23.94 10.78
C LYS A 147 -26.40 23.61 9.42
N SER A 148 -27.72 23.44 9.43
CA SER A 148 -28.51 22.89 8.32
C SER A 148 -28.92 23.91 7.25
N THR A 149 -28.70 25.21 7.48
CA THR A 149 -29.08 26.28 6.55
C THR A 149 -28.42 26.13 5.18
N GLU A 150 -29.16 26.37 4.09
CA GLU A 150 -28.65 26.23 2.72
C GLU A 150 -27.41 27.10 2.46
N SER A 151 -27.41 28.35 2.96
CA SER A 151 -26.25 29.25 2.87
C SER A 151 -25.00 28.64 3.48
N ARG A 152 -25.12 28.01 4.65
CA ARG A 152 -23.99 27.29 5.26
C ARG A 152 -23.49 26.17 4.36
N ILE A 153 -24.38 25.40 3.76
CA ILE A 153 -23.97 24.29 2.88
C ILE A 153 -23.10 24.84 1.75
N LYS A 154 -23.51 25.94 1.11
CA LYS A 154 -22.74 26.62 0.06
C LYS A 154 -21.39 27.15 0.56
N GLU A 155 -21.32 27.65 1.79
CA GLU A 155 -20.10 28.17 2.43
C GLU A 155 -19.04 27.12 2.77
N LEU A 156 -19.43 25.86 3.01
CA LEU A 156 -18.54 24.78 3.47
C LEU A 156 -17.48 24.39 2.44
N GLY A 157 -17.89 24.32 1.16
CA GLY A 157 -17.10 23.72 0.09
C GLY A 157 -16.86 22.21 0.27
N PRO A 158 -16.09 21.58 -0.65
CA PRO A 158 -15.91 20.13 -0.67
C PRO A 158 -15.25 19.54 0.58
N THR A 159 -14.22 20.20 1.12
CA THR A 159 -13.55 19.73 2.35
C THR A 159 -14.40 19.95 3.59
N GLY A 160 -15.15 21.06 3.68
CA GLY A 160 -16.12 21.28 4.74
C GLY A 160 -17.24 20.24 4.71
N TRP A 161 -17.74 19.90 3.52
CA TRP A 161 -18.72 18.84 3.30
C TRP A 161 -18.20 17.46 3.76
N ALA A 162 -16.97 17.11 3.39
CA ALA A 162 -16.33 15.90 3.85
C ALA A 162 -16.19 15.86 5.38
N LEU A 163 -15.80 16.98 6.02
CA LEU A 163 -15.74 17.07 7.48
C LEU A 163 -17.12 16.91 8.13
N ARG A 164 -18.15 17.58 7.59
CA ARG A 164 -19.54 17.46 8.05
C ARG A 164 -20.00 16.01 8.00
N TRP A 165 -19.77 15.33 6.87
CA TRP A 165 -20.09 13.91 6.74
C TRP A 165 -19.36 13.07 7.79
N THR A 166 -18.05 13.27 8.00
CA THR A 166 -17.30 12.52 9.02
C THR A 166 -17.78 12.74 10.44
N LEU A 167 -18.28 13.94 10.75
CA LEU A 167 -18.91 14.26 12.03
C LEU A 167 -20.24 13.54 12.20
N MET A 168 -21.08 13.55 11.17
CA MET A 168 -22.39 12.87 11.18
C MET A 168 -22.28 11.36 11.39
N GLN A 169 -21.14 10.73 11.07
CA GLN A 169 -20.91 9.30 11.35
C GLN A 169 -20.57 9.00 12.82
N LYS A 170 -20.36 10.02 13.68
CA LYS A 170 -19.98 9.81 15.08
C LYS A 170 -21.20 9.49 15.94
N PRO A 171 -21.09 8.53 16.88
CA PRO A 171 -22.23 8.10 17.70
C PRO A 171 -22.81 9.26 18.53
N ASP A 172 -21.96 10.14 19.05
CA ASP A 172 -22.37 11.31 19.83
C ASP A 172 -23.28 12.25 19.01
N VAL A 173 -22.95 12.45 17.73
CA VAL A 173 -23.73 13.30 16.80
C VAL A 173 -25.01 12.59 16.37
N ILE A 174 -24.94 11.29 16.06
CA ILE A 174 -26.13 10.49 15.71
C ILE A 174 -27.14 10.50 16.86
N ALA A 175 -26.67 10.32 18.10
CA ALA A 175 -27.51 10.35 19.28
C ALA A 175 -28.19 11.72 19.46
N ARG A 176 -27.44 12.82 19.28
CA ARG A 176 -28.00 14.18 19.30
C ARG A 176 -29.08 14.37 18.23
N LEU A 177 -28.78 14.03 16.98
CA LEU A 177 -29.72 14.20 15.87
C LEU A 177 -30.99 13.35 16.05
N ARG A 178 -30.87 12.15 16.63
CA ARG A 178 -32.03 11.31 16.96
C ARG A 178 -32.88 11.88 18.09
N ALA A 179 -32.25 12.48 19.10
CA ALA A 179 -32.97 13.17 20.17
C ALA A 179 -33.74 14.37 19.60
N GLU A 180 -33.10 15.21 18.77
CA GLU A 180 -33.75 16.32 18.08
C GLU A 180 -34.91 15.83 17.18
N ALA A 181 -34.74 14.71 16.47
CA ALA A 181 -35.80 14.14 15.64
C ALA A 181 -36.98 13.60 16.47
N ALA A 182 -36.71 13.01 17.64
CA ALA A 182 -37.74 12.57 18.58
C ALA A 182 -38.52 13.75 19.16
N GLU A 183 -37.85 14.86 19.48
CA GLU A 183 -38.48 16.12 19.89
C GLU A 183 -39.39 16.71 18.80
N LEU A 184 -39.01 16.55 17.53
CA LEU A 184 -39.83 16.94 16.38
C LEU A 184 -40.95 15.95 16.05
N GLY A 185 -41.08 14.85 16.81
CA GLY A 185 -42.12 13.83 16.62
C GLY A 185 -41.91 12.90 15.42
N ILE A 186 -40.68 12.81 14.91
CA ILE A 186 -40.34 11.90 13.80
C ILE A 186 -40.11 10.50 14.38
N ASP A 187 -40.83 9.51 13.86
CA ASP A 187 -40.70 8.13 14.32
C ASP A 187 -39.29 7.57 14.02
N GLN A 188 -38.66 7.03 15.06
CA GLN A 188 -37.30 6.48 14.98
C GLN A 188 -37.24 5.28 14.04
N ALA A 189 -38.32 4.51 13.91
CA ALA A 189 -38.36 3.38 12.99
C ALA A 189 -38.23 3.82 11.51
N ILE A 190 -38.81 4.97 11.16
CA ILE A 190 -38.69 5.55 9.81
C ILE A 190 -37.23 5.98 9.56
N ILE A 191 -36.62 6.64 10.56
CA ILE A 191 -35.22 7.09 10.48
C ILE A 191 -34.28 5.89 10.34
N ASP A 192 -34.46 4.86 11.15
CA ASP A 192 -33.59 3.68 11.14
C ASP A 192 -33.71 2.88 9.84
N LYS A 193 -34.89 2.87 9.22
CA LYS A 193 -35.11 2.28 7.89
C LYS A 193 -34.39 3.07 6.79
N GLN A 194 -34.42 4.40 6.85
CA GLN A 194 -33.84 5.26 5.81
C GLN A 194 -32.33 5.49 5.99
N TRP A 195 -31.87 5.60 7.24
CA TRP A 195 -30.49 5.86 7.64
C TRP A 195 -30.05 4.93 8.78
N PRO A 196 -29.82 3.64 8.49
CA PRO A 196 -29.40 2.68 9.50
C PRO A 196 -28.03 3.04 10.10
N THR A 197 -27.89 2.82 11.41
CA THR A 197 -26.60 3.01 12.10
C THR A 197 -25.55 2.04 11.54
N HIS A 198 -24.26 2.39 11.57
CA HIS A 198 -23.19 1.47 11.19
C HIS A 198 -23.24 0.12 11.93
N GLN A 199 -23.70 0.11 13.20
CA GLN A 199 -23.91 -1.13 13.94
C GLN A 199 -25.05 -1.99 13.39
N MET A 200 -26.12 -1.35 12.91
CA MET A 200 -27.27 -2.03 12.28
C MET A 200 -26.85 -2.60 10.93
N MET A 201 -26.20 -1.79 10.08
CA MET A 201 -25.65 -2.26 8.81
C MET A 201 -24.67 -3.43 8.98
N ALA A 202 -23.81 -3.39 10.02
CA ALA A 202 -22.90 -4.49 10.32
C ALA A 202 -23.65 -5.76 10.76
N ARG A 203 -24.72 -5.62 11.56
CA ARG A 203 -25.58 -6.75 11.96
C ARG A 203 -26.31 -7.36 10.77
N GLU A 204 -26.92 -6.53 9.92
CA GLU A 204 -27.58 -6.97 8.69
C GLU A 204 -26.62 -7.71 7.77
N LYS A 205 -25.43 -7.15 7.50
CA LYS A 205 -24.40 -7.80 6.69
C LYS A 205 -23.96 -9.15 7.28
N SER A 206 -23.83 -9.23 8.61
CA SER A 206 -23.48 -10.49 9.27
C SER A 206 -24.62 -11.52 9.18
N ALA A 207 -25.87 -11.10 9.32
CA ALA A 207 -27.04 -11.97 9.17
C ALA A 207 -27.17 -12.50 7.74
N GLN A 208 -26.96 -11.62 6.75
CA GLN A 208 -26.97 -11.99 5.35
C GLN A 208 -25.87 -13.01 5.02
N TYR A 209 -24.66 -12.83 5.57
CA TYR A 209 -23.55 -13.78 5.39
C TYR A 209 -23.83 -15.15 6.04
N VAL A 210 -24.52 -15.17 7.20
CA VAL A 210 -24.96 -16.42 7.83
C VAL A 210 -26.01 -17.13 6.96
N LEU A 211 -26.99 -16.39 6.45
CA LEU A 211 -28.02 -16.94 5.55
C LEU A 211 -27.43 -17.54 4.26
N THR A 212 -26.48 -16.84 3.62
CA THR A 212 -25.82 -17.37 2.41
C THR A 212 -25.04 -18.64 2.72
N ARG A 213 -24.29 -18.65 3.83
CA ARG A 213 -23.56 -19.83 4.27
C ARG A 213 -24.48 -21.01 4.58
N ASP A 214 -25.59 -20.77 5.29
CA ASP A 214 -26.55 -21.82 5.64
C ASP A 214 -27.24 -22.38 4.37
N SER A 215 -27.49 -21.53 3.37
CA SER A 215 -28.01 -21.95 2.06
C SER A 215 -27.01 -22.78 1.26
N GLU A 216 -25.73 -22.39 1.25
CA GLU A 216 -24.64 -23.16 0.60
C GLU A 216 -24.50 -24.54 1.27
N GLN A 217 -24.57 -24.60 2.60
CA GLN A 217 -24.53 -25.86 3.35
C GLN A 217 -25.74 -26.76 3.05
N ALA A 218 -26.93 -26.18 2.90
CA ALA A 218 -28.13 -26.93 2.53
C ALA A 218 -28.08 -27.47 1.08
N ILE A 219 -27.46 -26.73 0.16
CA ILE A 219 -27.23 -27.19 -1.22
C ILE A 219 -26.26 -28.37 -1.22
N LEU A 220 -25.11 -28.24 -0.55
CA LEU A 220 -24.13 -29.32 -0.43
C LEU A 220 -24.71 -30.57 0.24
N ALA A 221 -25.57 -30.42 1.25
CA ALA A 221 -26.27 -31.54 1.87
C ALA A 221 -27.21 -32.26 0.89
N ARG A 222 -28.01 -31.51 0.11
CA ARG A 222 -28.90 -32.08 -0.92
C ARG A 222 -28.13 -32.79 -2.05
N GLU A 223 -27.01 -32.21 -2.46
CA GLU A 223 -26.13 -32.82 -3.47
C GLU A 223 -25.50 -34.13 -2.95
N SER A 224 -25.12 -34.17 -1.67
CA SER A 224 -24.60 -35.39 -1.04
C SER A 224 -25.67 -36.49 -0.91
N GLU A 225 -26.92 -36.12 -0.59
CA GLU A 225 -28.05 -37.05 -0.52
C GLU A 225 -28.40 -37.61 -1.91
N GLN A 226 -28.41 -36.75 -2.95
CA GLN A 226 -28.61 -37.19 -4.33
C GLN A 226 -27.51 -38.13 -4.81
N ALA A 227 -26.24 -37.84 -4.47
CA ALA A 227 -25.11 -38.72 -4.80
C ALA A 227 -25.21 -40.10 -4.12
N THR A 228 -25.81 -40.19 -2.93
CA THR A 228 -26.05 -41.49 -2.26
C THR A 228 -27.18 -42.30 -2.90
N LEU A 229 -28.15 -41.64 -3.56
CA LEU A 229 -29.30 -42.27 -4.21
C LEU A 229 -29.01 -42.78 -5.62
N THR A 230 -28.09 -42.15 -6.36
CA THR A 230 -27.74 -42.55 -7.74
C THR A 230 -26.67 -43.64 -7.82
N GLY A 231 -26.05 -44.05 -6.71
CA GLY A 231 -25.08 -45.14 -6.68
C GLY A 231 -23.79 -44.88 -7.46
N GLU A 232 -23.55 -43.64 -7.88
CA GLU A 232 -22.28 -43.22 -8.46
C GLU A 232 -21.34 -42.77 -7.34
N SER A 233 -20.52 -43.70 -6.87
CA SER A 233 -19.36 -43.37 -6.03
C SER A 233 -18.39 -42.51 -6.84
N ARG A 234 -18.52 -41.18 -6.75
CA ARG A 234 -17.56 -40.24 -7.29
C ARG A 234 -16.30 -40.24 -6.42
N PHE A 235 -15.26 -40.85 -6.96
CA PHE A 235 -13.88 -40.77 -6.46
C PHE A 235 -13.48 -39.30 -6.35
N VAL A 236 -13.17 -38.83 -5.14
CA VAL A 236 -12.64 -37.48 -4.90
C VAL A 236 -11.19 -37.48 -5.34
N VAL A 237 -10.94 -37.04 -6.57
CA VAL A 237 -9.62 -36.61 -7.04
C VAL A 237 -9.44 -35.18 -6.56
N ASP A 238 -8.30 -34.91 -5.92
CA ASP A 238 -7.82 -33.56 -5.64
C ASP A 238 -7.83 -32.74 -6.94
N GLU A 239 -8.66 -31.71 -7.00
CA GLU A 239 -8.75 -30.82 -8.16
C GLU A 239 -8.05 -29.49 -7.83
N GLU A 240 -6.72 -29.55 -7.85
CA GLU A 240 -5.89 -28.45 -8.33
C GLU A 240 -5.90 -28.49 -9.87
N ASP A 241 -6.10 -27.31 -10.49
CA ASP A 241 -5.90 -26.98 -11.90
C ASP A 241 -6.82 -27.62 -12.98
N TYR A 242 -7.89 -26.91 -13.36
CA TYR A 242 -8.25 -26.79 -14.79
C TYR A 242 -8.92 -25.44 -15.13
N MET A 243 -8.52 -24.95 -16.30
CA MET A 243 -8.91 -23.68 -16.93
C MET A 243 -9.99 -23.91 -18.01
N GLY A 244 -10.84 -22.90 -18.23
CA GLY A 244 -11.65 -22.72 -19.45
C GLY A 244 -13.10 -22.38 -19.09
N GLU A 245 -13.82 -21.44 -19.71
CA GLU A 245 -13.66 -20.66 -20.95
C GLU A 245 -14.50 -19.35 -20.78
N ALA A 246 -13.98 -18.20 -21.22
CA ALA A 246 -14.53 -17.42 -22.33
C ALA A 246 -16.01 -16.99 -22.18
N GLU A 247 -16.22 -15.83 -21.54
CA GLU A 247 -17.23 -14.88 -22.02
C GLU A 247 -16.49 -13.78 -22.79
N GLU A 248 -16.84 -13.67 -24.06
CA GLU A 248 -16.42 -12.64 -25.00
C GLU A 248 -16.95 -11.27 -24.54
N GLU A 249 -16.05 -10.34 -24.22
CA GLU A 249 -16.35 -8.91 -24.34
C GLU A 249 -15.36 -8.29 -25.34
N GLU A 250 -15.88 -8.03 -26.54
CA GLU A 250 -15.25 -7.27 -27.62
C GLU A 250 -15.03 -5.78 -27.23
N PRO A 251 -14.10 -5.09 -27.92
CA PRO A 251 -13.17 -4.14 -27.32
C PRO A 251 -13.59 -2.67 -27.46
N TRP A 252 -13.32 -1.87 -26.42
CA TRP A 252 -13.41 -0.40 -26.51
C TRP A 252 -12.02 0.23 -26.67
N ASP A 253 -11.75 0.64 -27.90
CA ASP A 253 -10.94 1.76 -28.40
C ASP A 253 -9.71 2.22 -27.62
N ALA A 254 -8.55 1.78 -28.12
CA ALA A 254 -7.27 2.41 -27.87
C ALA A 254 -7.18 3.76 -28.59
N VAL A 255 -7.01 4.83 -27.82
CA VAL A 255 -6.44 6.10 -28.29
C VAL A 255 -4.94 5.92 -28.38
N GLU A 256 -4.39 5.93 -29.59
CA GLU A 256 -2.95 6.02 -29.85
C GLU A 256 -2.39 7.37 -29.36
N PRO A 257 -1.23 7.39 -28.71
CA PRO A 257 -0.27 8.46 -28.88
C PRO A 257 0.85 8.02 -29.82
N ALA A 258 0.87 8.64 -31.00
CA ALA A 258 2.03 8.62 -31.89
C ALA A 258 3.21 9.34 -31.22
N THR A 259 4.22 8.59 -30.77
CA THR A 259 5.63 8.94 -30.97
C THR A 259 6.50 7.70 -30.83
N SER A 260 6.97 7.23 -31.98
CA SER A 260 8.12 6.35 -32.25
C SER A 260 8.97 5.90 -31.04
N GLN A 261 8.85 4.61 -30.71
CA GLN A 261 9.97 3.73 -30.37
C GLN A 261 9.47 2.29 -30.57
N SER A 262 10.12 1.53 -31.45
CA SER A 262 9.80 0.12 -31.73
C SER A 262 9.63 -0.67 -30.43
N PRO A 263 8.56 -1.48 -30.24
CA PRO A 263 8.44 -2.29 -29.05
C PRO A 263 9.49 -3.41 -29.10
N ALA A 264 10.40 -3.39 -28.13
CA ALA A 264 11.31 -4.47 -27.80
C ALA A 264 10.54 -5.79 -27.56
N PRO A 265 11.17 -6.97 -27.76
CA PRO A 265 10.49 -8.25 -27.91
C PRO A 265 9.64 -8.61 -26.68
N THR A 266 8.45 -9.15 -26.95
CA THR A 266 7.46 -9.60 -25.97
C THR A 266 8.06 -10.58 -24.97
N GLN A 267 8.56 -10.09 -23.83
CA GLN A 267 9.07 -10.94 -22.76
C GLN A 267 7.97 -11.89 -22.27
N SER A 268 8.29 -13.18 -22.10
CA SER A 268 7.33 -14.18 -21.65
C SER A 268 6.76 -13.84 -20.25
N LYS A 269 5.50 -14.23 -19.98
CA LYS A 269 4.79 -13.93 -18.72
C LYS A 269 5.63 -14.31 -17.47
N ALA A 270 6.38 -15.41 -17.54
CA ALA A 270 7.26 -15.88 -16.47
C ALA A 270 8.41 -14.89 -16.15
N LEU A 271 8.98 -14.23 -17.16
CA LEU A 271 10.05 -13.24 -16.95
C LEU A 271 9.51 -11.99 -16.24
N ARG A 272 8.31 -11.54 -16.63
CA ARG A 272 7.65 -10.42 -15.94
C ARG A 272 7.36 -10.74 -14.48
N GLN A 273 6.98 -11.98 -14.15
CA GLN A 273 6.77 -12.41 -12.77
C GLN A 273 8.08 -12.44 -11.97
N GLN A 274 9.17 -12.93 -12.56
CA GLN A 274 10.50 -12.94 -11.93
C GLN A 274 11.00 -11.51 -11.67
N GLU A 275 10.87 -10.61 -12.63
CA GLU A 275 11.25 -9.19 -12.47
C GLU A 275 10.40 -8.49 -11.39
N ARG A 276 9.10 -8.77 -11.32
CA ARG A 276 8.22 -8.30 -10.22
C ARG A 276 8.66 -8.83 -8.86
N LYS A 277 9.10 -10.10 -8.78
CA LYS A 277 9.60 -10.67 -7.53
C LYS A 277 10.91 -10.00 -7.09
N VAL A 278 11.86 -9.85 -8.00
CA VAL A 278 13.14 -9.17 -7.73
C VAL A 278 12.93 -7.73 -7.26
N THR A 279 12.04 -6.98 -7.92
CA THR A 279 11.75 -5.58 -7.54
C THR A 279 11.08 -5.49 -6.17
N THR A 280 10.10 -6.35 -5.87
CA THR A 280 9.42 -6.33 -4.56
C THR A 280 10.37 -6.73 -3.43
N GLU A 281 11.22 -7.73 -3.64
CA GLU A 281 12.28 -8.13 -2.70
C GLU A 281 13.27 -6.98 -2.47
N ALA A 282 13.75 -6.34 -3.54
CA ALA A 282 14.69 -5.22 -3.49
C ALA A 282 14.13 -4.01 -2.71
N VAL A 283 12.86 -3.64 -2.94
CA VAL A 283 12.21 -2.57 -2.17
C VAL A 283 12.16 -2.93 -0.69
N SER A 284 11.77 -4.17 -0.36
CA SER A 284 11.70 -4.61 1.03
C SER A 284 13.07 -4.61 1.72
N GLU A 285 14.12 -5.00 0.99
CA GLU A 285 15.51 -5.01 1.44
C GLU A 285 15.99 -3.59 1.73
N TYR A 286 15.77 -2.66 0.82
CA TYR A 286 16.13 -1.25 0.98
C TYR A 286 15.47 -0.62 2.22
N ILE A 287 14.17 -0.82 2.39
CA ILE A 287 13.41 -0.30 3.55
C ILE A 287 13.98 -0.87 4.86
N LYS A 288 14.28 -2.17 4.91
CA LYS A 288 14.88 -2.82 6.08
C LYS A 288 16.28 -2.27 6.39
N ALA A 289 17.08 -2.00 5.35
CA ALA A 289 18.44 -1.47 5.49
C ALA A 289 18.42 -0.01 6.00
N VAL A 290 17.60 0.85 5.40
CA VAL A 290 17.44 2.26 5.83
C VAL A 290 16.98 2.34 7.28
N LYS A 291 15.95 1.57 7.67
CA LYS A 291 15.47 1.52 9.07
C LYS A 291 16.53 0.97 10.04
N ALA A 292 17.47 0.14 9.57
CA ALA A 292 18.58 -0.32 10.40
C ALA A 292 19.64 0.78 10.54
N ALA A 293 20.02 1.45 9.46
CA ALA A 293 20.96 2.56 9.44
C ALA A 293 20.51 3.70 10.38
N GLU A 294 19.26 4.13 10.28
CA GLU A 294 18.67 5.16 11.17
C GLU A 294 18.71 4.75 12.65
N ARG A 295 18.49 3.46 12.94
CA ARG A 295 18.58 2.94 14.31
C ARG A 295 20.00 2.95 14.86
N TYR A 296 21.01 2.70 14.02
CA TYR A 296 22.41 2.78 14.43
C TYR A 296 22.83 4.22 14.72
N LEU A 297 22.47 5.15 13.83
CA LEU A 297 22.74 6.57 13.98
C LEU A 297 22.06 7.13 15.24
N LYS A 298 20.77 6.83 15.44
CA LYS A 298 20.03 7.28 16.65
C LYS A 298 20.64 6.78 17.97
N ARG A 299 21.34 5.65 17.94
CA ARG A 299 21.99 5.06 19.11
C ARG A 299 23.45 5.50 19.28
N GLY A 300 23.97 6.39 18.44
CA GLY A 300 25.38 6.81 18.48
C GLY A 300 26.37 5.69 18.13
N LEU A 301 25.92 4.65 17.43
CA LEU A 301 26.74 3.48 17.10
C LEU A 301 27.57 3.68 15.83
N VAL A 302 27.20 4.66 15.02
CA VAL A 302 27.78 4.99 13.71
C VAL A 302 27.66 6.49 13.49
N ASP A 303 28.63 7.08 12.78
CA ASP A 303 28.78 8.53 12.65
C ASP A 303 28.06 9.10 11.42
N SER A 304 27.91 8.30 10.37
CA SER A 304 27.24 8.70 9.13
C SER A 304 26.13 7.74 8.69
N GLU A 305 25.20 8.25 7.89
CA GLU A 305 24.14 7.42 7.30
C GLU A 305 24.71 6.36 6.34
N GLU A 306 25.80 6.68 5.65
CA GLU A 306 26.47 5.78 4.70
C GLU A 306 27.11 4.58 5.40
N GLU A 307 27.87 4.83 6.47
CA GLU A 307 28.39 3.76 7.33
C GLU A 307 27.24 2.95 7.95
N GLY A 308 26.13 3.60 8.29
CA GLY A 308 24.94 2.95 8.81
C GLY A 308 24.31 1.98 7.81
N LEU A 309 24.29 2.36 6.53
CA LEU A 309 23.82 1.50 5.43
C LEU A 309 24.79 0.34 5.18
N LYS A 310 26.10 0.59 5.14
CA LYS A 310 27.12 -0.47 5.03
C LYS A 310 26.96 -1.50 6.16
N LEU A 311 26.88 -1.03 7.41
CA LEU A 311 26.68 -1.89 8.57
C LEU A 311 25.35 -2.66 8.51
N ALA A 312 24.28 -2.05 8.01
CA ALA A 312 22.99 -2.70 7.88
C ALA A 312 23.07 -3.92 6.95
N PHE A 313 23.75 -3.82 5.81
CA PHE A 313 23.91 -4.94 4.88
C PHE A 313 24.89 -5.99 5.38
N VAL A 314 26.01 -5.59 5.97
CA VAL A 314 26.99 -6.52 6.58
C VAL A 314 26.33 -7.37 7.66
N ARG A 315 25.45 -6.78 8.47
CA ARG A 315 24.73 -7.49 9.54
C ARG A 315 23.36 -8.01 9.11
N ALA A 316 23.06 -8.10 7.81
CA ALA A 316 21.74 -8.55 7.38
C ALA A 316 21.49 -10.02 7.77
N LYS A 317 22.47 -10.90 7.55
CA LYS A 317 22.39 -12.33 7.88
C LYS A 317 22.22 -12.56 9.38
N GLU A 318 23.05 -11.91 10.19
CA GLU A 318 22.93 -11.96 11.66
C GLU A 318 21.54 -11.52 12.15
N ARG A 319 20.94 -10.49 11.54
CA ARG A 319 19.60 -10.00 11.91
C ARG A 319 18.50 -10.98 11.50
N GLU A 320 18.65 -11.65 10.37
CA GLU A 320 17.72 -12.68 9.92
C GLU A 320 17.79 -13.90 10.84
N GLU A 321 18.99 -14.39 11.13
CA GLU A 321 19.22 -15.48 12.08
C GLU A 321 18.71 -15.15 13.49
N ALA A 322 18.97 -13.95 14.00
CA ALA A 322 18.41 -13.53 15.28
C ALA A 322 16.87 -13.49 15.24
N SER A 323 16.27 -13.08 14.12
CA SER A 323 14.82 -13.08 13.97
C SER A 323 14.23 -14.48 13.87
N THR A 324 14.91 -15.43 13.22
CA THR A 324 14.43 -16.83 13.14
C THR A 324 14.57 -17.51 14.48
N GLN A 325 15.70 -17.34 15.17
CA GLN A 325 15.92 -17.86 16.52
C GLN A 325 14.88 -17.31 17.51
N LEU A 326 14.52 -16.02 17.44
CA LEU A 326 13.48 -15.46 18.30
C LEU A 326 12.10 -16.05 18.03
N LYS A 327 11.78 -16.36 16.77
CA LYS A 327 10.53 -17.04 16.42
C LYS A 327 10.52 -18.47 16.93
N GLN A 328 11.60 -19.23 16.70
CA GLN A 328 11.75 -20.60 17.20
C GLN A 328 11.62 -20.67 18.72
N LYS A 329 12.35 -19.82 19.46
CA LYS A 329 12.23 -19.74 20.92
C LYS A 329 10.83 -19.39 21.40
N PHE A 330 10.12 -18.54 20.66
CA PHE A 330 8.73 -18.22 20.96
C PHE A 330 7.81 -19.42 20.70
N ASP A 331 7.97 -20.10 19.58
CA ASP A 331 7.16 -21.26 19.20
C ASP A 331 7.39 -22.44 20.15
N GLU A 332 8.64 -22.68 20.56
CA GLU A 332 9.02 -23.64 21.60
C GLU A 332 8.37 -23.30 22.93
N LYS A 333 8.51 -22.03 23.38
CA LYS A 333 7.92 -21.56 24.63
C LYS A 333 6.40 -21.76 24.67
N VAL A 334 5.71 -21.37 23.59
CA VAL A 334 4.26 -21.49 23.51
C VAL A 334 3.84 -22.96 23.35
N GLY A 335 4.62 -23.77 22.65
CA GLY A 335 4.40 -25.21 22.51
C GLY A 335 4.52 -25.98 23.83
N GLN A 336 5.46 -25.59 24.70
CA GLN A 336 5.57 -26.16 26.05
C GLN A 336 4.43 -25.71 26.96
N GLN A 337 3.94 -24.48 26.77
CA GLN A 337 2.96 -23.87 27.68
C GLN A 337 1.51 -24.32 27.44
N PHE A 338 1.12 -24.66 26.21
CA PHE A 338 -0.27 -25.00 25.87
C PHE A 338 -0.39 -26.42 25.31
N SER A 339 -1.21 -27.24 25.97
CA SER A 339 -1.50 -28.61 25.54
C SER A 339 -2.51 -28.63 24.38
N SER A 340 -2.62 -29.76 23.66
CA SER A 340 -3.63 -29.95 22.60
C SER A 340 -5.06 -29.75 23.10
N LYS A 341 -5.34 -30.11 24.35
CA LYS A 341 -6.65 -29.90 25.00
C LYS A 341 -6.96 -28.40 25.14
N ASP A 342 -5.96 -27.59 25.45
CA ASP A 342 -6.15 -26.13 25.58
C ASP A 342 -6.39 -25.48 24.22
N LEU A 343 -5.76 -25.99 23.16
CA LEU A 343 -6.04 -25.55 21.78
C LEU A 343 -7.46 -25.89 21.36
N GLN A 344 -7.97 -27.08 21.72
CA GLN A 344 -9.36 -27.45 21.48
C GLN A 344 -10.35 -26.53 22.22
N LYS A 345 -10.04 -26.13 23.46
CA LYS A 345 -10.83 -25.12 24.20
C LYS A 345 -10.86 -23.78 23.46
N VAL A 346 -9.73 -23.32 22.94
CA VAL A 346 -9.68 -22.08 22.14
C VAL A 346 -10.52 -22.23 20.86
N ARG A 347 -10.38 -23.33 20.13
CA ARG A 347 -11.15 -23.59 18.91
C ARG A 347 -12.65 -23.60 19.18
N THR A 348 -13.09 -24.25 20.24
CA THR A 348 -14.50 -24.32 20.63
C THR A 348 -15.02 -22.97 21.12
N GLN A 349 -14.29 -22.29 22.01
CA GLN A 349 -14.66 -20.99 22.57
C GLN A 349 -14.85 -19.92 21.49
N PHE A 350 -13.94 -19.86 20.51
CA PHE A 350 -14.01 -18.88 19.43
C PHE A 350 -14.78 -19.36 18.19
N LYS A 351 -15.28 -20.60 18.19
CA LYS A 351 -15.98 -21.23 17.05
C LYS A 351 -15.10 -21.30 15.78
N LEU A 352 -13.83 -21.67 15.96
CA LEU A 352 -12.81 -21.71 14.91
C LEU A 352 -12.17 -23.11 14.79
N PRO A 353 -12.88 -24.12 14.24
CA PRO A 353 -12.40 -25.50 14.22
C PRO A 353 -11.23 -25.75 13.26
N ILE A 354 -11.11 -25.00 12.17
CA ILE A 354 -10.14 -25.24 11.06
C ILE A 354 -8.83 -24.44 11.24
N ILE A 355 -8.58 -23.89 12.43
CA ILE A 355 -7.39 -23.05 12.66
C ILE A 355 -6.13 -23.89 12.88
N ASN A 356 -5.00 -23.46 12.31
CA ASN A 356 -3.68 -24.07 12.52
C ASN A 356 -3.28 -24.02 14.01
N ASP A 357 -2.67 -25.10 14.53
CA ASP A 357 -2.17 -25.18 15.91
C ASP A 357 -1.33 -23.97 16.33
N HIS A 358 -0.46 -23.46 15.46
CA HIS A 358 0.36 -22.27 15.75
C HIS A 358 -0.48 -21.00 15.94
N GLU A 359 -1.58 -20.85 15.20
CA GLU A 359 -2.51 -19.74 15.36
C GLU A 359 -3.37 -19.89 16.62
N ALA A 360 -3.85 -21.10 16.90
CA ALA A 360 -4.57 -21.41 18.14
C ALA A 360 -3.68 -21.13 19.37
N ARG A 361 -2.39 -21.51 19.31
CA ARG A 361 -1.37 -21.22 20.32
C ARG A 361 -1.17 -19.72 20.55
N LYS A 362 -1.14 -18.91 19.49
CA LYS A 362 -1.05 -17.44 19.61
C LYS A 362 -2.27 -16.84 20.30
N ILE A 363 -3.47 -17.34 19.99
CA ILE A 363 -4.70 -16.89 20.65
C ILE A 363 -4.67 -17.26 22.13
N ALA A 364 -4.32 -18.51 22.45
CA ALA A 364 -4.16 -18.99 23.83
C ALA A 364 -3.15 -18.13 24.62
N TYR A 365 -1.98 -17.86 24.03
CA TYR A 365 -0.95 -17.01 24.62
C TYR A 365 -1.45 -15.59 24.89
N ASN A 366 -2.22 -15.01 23.98
CA ASN A 366 -2.79 -13.67 24.17
C ASN A 366 -3.86 -13.64 25.26
N GLN A 367 -4.70 -14.68 25.40
CA GLN A 367 -5.66 -14.80 26.49
C GLN A 367 -4.94 -14.92 27.84
N TRP A 368 -3.97 -15.83 27.94
CA TRP A 368 -3.12 -15.99 29.12
C TRP A 368 -2.43 -14.69 29.51
N ARG A 369 -1.82 -13.99 28.54
CA ARG A 369 -1.18 -12.69 28.76
C ARG A 369 -2.14 -11.66 29.33
N ARG A 370 -3.39 -11.61 28.85
CA ARG A 370 -4.41 -10.68 29.37
C ARG A 370 -4.77 -11.00 30.82
N GLN A 371 -4.97 -12.28 31.14
CA GLN A 371 -5.25 -12.72 32.52
C GLN A 371 -4.09 -12.36 33.46
N GLN A 372 -2.84 -12.52 33.02
CA GLN A 372 -1.66 -12.14 33.80
C GLN A 372 -1.57 -10.62 34.04
N ILE A 373 -1.92 -9.81 33.03
CA ILE A 373 -1.98 -8.34 33.16
C ILE A 373 -3.08 -7.94 34.15
N GLU A 374 -4.23 -8.61 34.11
CA GLU A 374 -5.33 -8.37 35.04
C GLU A 374 -4.96 -8.74 36.48
N GLN A 375 -4.32 -9.90 36.69
CA GLN A 375 -3.82 -10.35 38.00
C GLN A 375 -2.76 -9.41 38.61
N THR A 376 -1.90 -8.84 37.76
CA THR A 376 -0.88 -7.87 38.19
C THR A 376 -1.41 -6.44 38.30
N GLY A 377 -2.65 -6.18 37.89
CA GLY A 377 -3.33 -4.88 37.95
C GLY A 377 -2.89 -3.85 36.92
N SER A 378 -1.72 -4.00 36.29
CA SER A 378 -1.22 -3.09 35.26
C SER A 378 -0.28 -3.77 34.27
N TYR A 379 -0.35 -3.32 33.01
CA TYR A 379 0.54 -3.78 31.94
C TYR A 379 2.02 -3.52 32.24
N GLU A 380 2.32 -2.40 32.88
CA GLU A 380 3.71 -2.00 33.18
C GLU A 380 4.32 -2.91 34.25
N ALA A 381 3.54 -3.28 35.27
CA ALA A 381 3.96 -4.21 36.32
C ALA A 381 4.24 -5.61 35.75
N TRP A 382 3.32 -6.15 34.93
CA TRP A 382 3.55 -7.40 34.20
C TRP A 382 4.79 -7.34 33.30
N LYS A 383 4.99 -6.23 32.59
CA LYS A 383 6.16 -6.04 31.73
C LYS A 383 7.45 -5.97 32.54
N GLN A 384 7.45 -5.33 33.70
CA GLN A 384 8.61 -5.26 34.58
C GLN A 384 8.96 -6.65 35.13
N SER A 385 7.98 -7.42 35.61
CA SER A 385 8.23 -8.77 36.12
C SER A 385 8.79 -9.71 35.05
N GLN A 386 8.22 -9.68 33.84
CA GLN A 386 8.70 -10.51 32.72
C GLN A 386 10.07 -10.10 32.19
N ASN A 387 10.49 -8.86 32.41
CA ASN A 387 11.78 -8.35 31.94
C ASN A 387 12.82 -8.18 33.06
N ALA A 388 12.49 -8.46 34.32
CA ALA A 388 13.38 -8.23 35.47
C ALA A 388 14.72 -8.96 35.31
N GLU A 389 14.68 -10.22 34.90
CA GLU A 389 15.90 -11.00 34.62
C GLU A 389 16.71 -10.40 33.45
N LYS A 390 16.02 -9.92 32.41
CA LYS A 390 16.67 -9.32 31.23
C LYS A 390 17.25 -7.95 31.55
N THR A 391 16.62 -7.17 32.42
CA THR A 391 17.15 -5.88 32.88
C THR A 391 18.34 -6.12 33.78
N ALA A 392 18.26 -7.06 34.72
CA ALA A 392 19.41 -7.43 35.58
C ALA A 392 20.61 -7.92 34.76
N ALA A 393 20.39 -8.82 33.78
CA ALA A 393 21.45 -9.29 32.90
C ALA A 393 22.04 -8.17 32.02
N ARG A 394 21.22 -7.17 31.63
CA ARG A 394 21.70 -5.99 30.90
C ARG A 394 22.53 -5.10 31.82
N ASP A 395 22.10 -4.87 33.05
CA ASP A 395 22.81 -4.01 34.00
C ASP A 395 24.15 -4.61 34.39
N GLU A 396 24.22 -5.93 34.54
CA GLU A 396 25.47 -6.67 34.75
C GLU A 396 26.41 -6.52 33.54
N MET A 397 25.91 -6.67 32.31
CA MET A 397 26.70 -6.44 31.10
C MET A 397 27.21 -5.00 31.01
N LEU A 398 26.43 -4.01 31.46
CA LEU A 398 26.88 -2.62 31.51
C LEU A 398 27.96 -2.41 32.58
N ARG A 399 27.85 -3.10 33.73
CA ARG A 399 28.85 -3.08 34.80
C ARG A 399 30.18 -3.67 34.34
N GLU A 400 30.15 -4.82 33.68
CA GLU A 400 31.34 -5.47 33.10
C GLU A 400 32.02 -4.60 32.03
N ALA A 401 31.22 -3.88 31.24
CA ALA A 401 31.74 -3.01 30.19
C ALA A 401 32.32 -1.67 30.70
N GLY A 402 32.25 -1.38 32.00
CA GLY A 402 32.72 -0.12 32.58
C GLY A 402 31.70 1.02 32.50
N GLY A 403 30.41 0.72 32.30
CA GLY A 403 29.31 1.67 32.23
C GLY A 403 28.64 1.76 30.85
N PRO A 404 27.57 2.57 30.73
CA PRO A 404 26.78 2.69 29.50
C PRO A 404 27.52 3.36 28.35
N GLU A 405 28.46 4.26 28.63
CA GLU A 405 29.26 4.97 27.62
C GLU A 405 30.34 4.05 27.06
N ALA A 406 31.14 3.42 27.93
CA ALA A 406 32.16 2.44 27.52
C ALA A 406 31.56 1.26 26.73
N TRP A 407 30.37 0.77 27.12
CA TRP A 407 29.66 -0.24 26.34
C TRP A 407 29.31 0.24 24.91
N GLN A 408 28.89 1.51 24.76
CA GLN A 408 28.57 2.09 23.47
C GLN A 408 29.83 2.28 22.61
N GLU A 409 30.93 2.76 23.21
CA GLU A 409 32.22 2.92 22.52
C GLU A 409 32.76 1.58 22.03
N ASN A 410 32.73 0.55 22.88
CA ASN A 410 33.11 -0.82 22.50
C ASN A 410 32.27 -1.35 21.32
N ARG A 411 30.96 -1.06 21.32
CA ARG A 411 30.07 -1.40 20.19
C ARG A 411 30.37 -0.60 18.94
N ARG A 412 30.63 0.69 19.05
CA ARG A 412 31.01 1.58 17.94
C ARG A 412 32.32 1.11 17.31
N ALA A 413 33.33 0.79 18.12
CA ALA A 413 34.60 0.23 17.66
C ALA A 413 34.42 -1.13 16.97
N MET A 414 33.60 -2.03 17.53
CA MET A 414 33.26 -3.31 16.92
C MET A 414 32.61 -3.12 15.53
N TYR A 415 31.63 -2.22 15.41
CA TYR A 415 30.96 -1.98 14.14
C TYR A 415 31.84 -1.30 13.11
N ALA A 416 32.68 -0.34 13.52
CA ALA A 416 33.70 0.25 12.66
C ALA A 416 34.68 -0.82 12.13
N LYS A 417 35.08 -1.77 12.97
CA LYS A 417 35.91 -2.91 12.56
C LYS A 417 35.19 -3.78 11.53
N LEU A 418 33.91 -4.14 11.75
CA LEU A 418 33.13 -4.93 10.79
C LEU A 418 33.00 -4.27 9.43
N ILE A 419 32.79 -2.95 9.39
CA ILE A 419 32.73 -2.20 8.11
C ILE A 419 34.09 -2.28 7.40
N LYS A 420 35.19 -2.02 8.11
CA LYS A 420 36.56 -2.09 7.55
C LYS A 420 36.90 -3.49 7.04
N ASP A 421 36.53 -4.52 7.78
CA ASP A 421 36.76 -5.92 7.40
C ASP A 421 35.92 -6.29 6.16
N ALA A 422 34.69 -5.79 6.06
CA ALA A 422 33.83 -5.99 4.89
C ALA A 422 34.36 -5.27 3.63
N GLU A 423 34.89 -4.05 3.76
CA GLU A 423 35.52 -3.31 2.65
C GLU A 423 36.81 -3.99 2.17
N ARG A 424 37.56 -4.63 3.07
CA ARG A 424 38.78 -5.40 2.76
C ARG A 424 38.51 -6.86 2.38
N ALA A 425 37.27 -7.33 2.49
CA ALA A 425 36.89 -8.69 2.13
C ALA A 425 37.39 -9.14 0.73
N PRO A 426 37.33 -8.35 -0.37
CA PRO A 426 37.77 -8.83 -1.67
C PRO A 426 39.27 -9.19 -1.74
N SER A 427 40.12 -8.54 -0.94
CA SER A 427 41.57 -8.76 -0.90
C SER A 427 42.02 -9.72 0.21
N ASN A 428 41.20 -9.95 1.23
CA ASN A 428 41.57 -10.76 2.38
C ASN A 428 41.43 -12.27 2.09
N GLN A 429 42.57 -12.97 2.01
CA GLN A 429 42.60 -14.43 1.79
C GLN A 429 42.36 -15.27 3.04
N THR A 430 42.45 -14.66 4.23
CA THR A 430 42.28 -15.38 5.52
C THR A 430 40.82 -15.72 5.85
N LEU A 431 39.86 -15.03 5.20
CA LEU A 431 38.43 -15.27 5.39
C LEU A 431 37.96 -16.45 4.54
N ASP A 432 37.03 -17.23 5.08
CA ASP A 432 36.32 -18.27 4.33
C ASP A 432 35.68 -17.71 3.04
N ALA A 433 35.64 -18.53 1.98
CA ALA A 433 35.20 -18.14 0.65
C ALA A 433 33.74 -17.67 0.64
N GLU A 434 32.85 -18.34 1.38
CA GLU A 434 31.43 -17.96 1.45
C GLU A 434 31.26 -16.64 2.19
N THR A 435 31.97 -16.49 3.31
CA THR A 435 31.97 -15.26 4.12
C THR A 435 32.49 -14.07 3.30
N ARG A 436 33.55 -14.29 2.52
CA ARG A 436 34.13 -13.29 1.63
C ARG A 436 33.17 -12.86 0.53
N GLN A 437 32.50 -13.82 -0.10
CA GLN A 437 31.50 -13.55 -1.13
C GLN A 437 30.29 -12.79 -0.55
N TYR A 438 29.84 -13.18 0.65
CA TYR A 438 28.77 -12.50 1.36
C TYR A 438 29.10 -11.04 1.63
N LEU A 439 30.26 -10.75 2.24
CA LEU A 439 30.68 -9.39 2.55
C LEU A 439 30.86 -8.54 1.28
N ARG A 440 31.44 -9.12 0.22
CA ARG A 440 31.53 -8.47 -1.10
C ARG A 440 30.15 -8.09 -1.63
N ASN A 441 29.18 -8.98 -1.55
CA ASN A 441 27.81 -8.72 -2.00
C ASN A 441 27.10 -7.69 -1.10
N ALA A 442 27.35 -7.72 0.20
CA ALA A 442 26.80 -6.77 1.16
C ALA A 442 27.27 -5.33 0.89
N ILE A 443 28.58 -5.13 0.62
CA ILE A 443 29.12 -3.82 0.25
C ILE A 443 28.55 -3.34 -1.09
N LYS A 444 28.48 -4.20 -2.12
CA LYS A 444 27.84 -3.84 -3.39
C LYS A 444 26.40 -3.35 -3.22
N LYS A 445 25.62 -4.04 -2.39
CA LYS A 445 24.24 -3.65 -2.07
C LYS A 445 24.19 -2.33 -1.30
N ALA A 446 25.10 -2.13 -0.34
CA ALA A 446 25.22 -0.88 0.39
C ALA A 446 25.54 0.31 -0.53
N ASP A 447 26.49 0.16 -1.45
CA ASP A 447 26.85 1.20 -2.42
C ASP A 447 25.66 1.54 -3.34
N ARG A 448 24.93 0.52 -3.80
CA ARG A 448 23.67 0.71 -4.54
C ARG A 448 22.64 1.47 -3.72
N ALA A 449 22.48 1.16 -2.43
CA ALA A 449 21.56 1.85 -1.55
C ALA A 449 21.96 3.30 -1.29
N ILE A 450 23.26 3.59 -1.17
CA ILE A 450 23.80 4.95 -1.03
C ILE A 450 23.49 5.76 -2.30
N ARG A 451 23.79 5.20 -3.50
CA ARG A 451 23.45 5.83 -4.79
C ARG A 451 21.96 6.06 -4.96
N ALA A 452 21.13 5.11 -4.56
CA ALA A 452 19.69 5.22 -4.65
C ALA A 452 19.14 6.31 -3.71
N ARG A 453 19.72 6.46 -2.51
CA ARG A 453 19.32 7.49 -1.53
C ARG A 453 19.53 8.91 -2.07
N THR A 454 20.53 9.15 -2.91
CA THR A 454 20.78 10.47 -3.51
C THR A 454 19.89 10.79 -4.73
N SER A 455 19.35 9.77 -5.42
CA SER A 455 18.74 9.91 -6.75
C SER A 455 17.24 9.58 -6.84
N GLY A 456 16.62 9.00 -5.82
CA GLY A 456 15.17 8.70 -5.85
C GLY A 456 14.65 7.65 -4.86
N GLY A 457 15.49 7.20 -3.92
CA GLY A 457 15.11 6.30 -2.83
C GLY A 457 14.87 4.86 -3.29
N GLN A 458 13.76 4.27 -2.85
CA GLN A 458 13.49 2.83 -3.00
C GLN A 458 13.28 2.37 -4.45
N GLN A 459 12.73 3.21 -5.32
CA GLN A 459 12.43 2.85 -6.72
C GLN A 459 13.73 2.71 -7.52
N VAL A 460 14.64 3.67 -7.36
CA VAL A 460 15.96 3.63 -8.00
C VAL A 460 16.78 2.44 -7.51
N TYR A 461 16.71 2.09 -6.21
CA TYR A 461 17.38 0.88 -5.72
C TYR A 461 16.83 -0.39 -6.41
N ALA A 462 15.51 -0.49 -6.58
CA ALA A 462 14.87 -1.63 -7.24
C ALA A 462 15.24 -1.72 -8.72
N GLU A 463 15.29 -0.59 -9.43
CA GLU A 463 15.74 -0.50 -10.82
C GLU A 463 17.21 -0.94 -10.97
N LEU A 464 18.12 -0.38 -10.16
CA LEU A 464 19.53 -0.79 -10.14
C LEU A 464 19.72 -2.28 -9.81
N THR A 465 18.86 -2.84 -8.95
CA THR A 465 18.85 -4.28 -8.65
C THR A 465 18.48 -5.08 -9.89
N LEU A 466 17.42 -4.66 -10.56
CA LEU A 466 16.86 -5.34 -11.70
C LEU A 466 17.81 -5.28 -12.90
N GLU A 467 18.48 -4.15 -13.13
CA GLU A 467 19.57 -4.04 -14.10
C GLU A 467 20.72 -5.01 -13.82
N GLU A 468 21.18 -5.11 -12.57
CA GLU A 468 22.23 -6.08 -12.19
C GLU A 468 21.78 -7.53 -12.45
N THR A 469 20.52 -7.86 -12.16
CA THR A 469 19.99 -9.19 -12.47
C THR A 469 19.89 -9.46 -13.98
N ARG A 470 19.54 -8.44 -14.78
CA ARG A 470 19.50 -8.53 -16.25
C ARG A 470 20.90 -8.72 -16.82
N HIS A 471 21.89 -7.95 -16.37
CA HIS A 471 23.29 -8.08 -16.79
C HIS A 471 23.89 -9.43 -16.40
N GLY A 472 23.66 -9.88 -15.16
CA GLY A 472 24.12 -11.20 -14.72
C GLY A 472 23.48 -12.36 -15.50
N ARG A 473 22.26 -12.17 -16.01
CA ARG A 473 21.62 -13.15 -16.89
C ARG A 473 22.22 -13.15 -18.30
N GLN A 474 22.47 -11.96 -18.87
CA GLN A 474 23.10 -11.81 -20.18
C GLN A 474 24.53 -12.39 -20.20
N SER A 475 25.30 -12.17 -19.13
CA SER A 475 26.65 -12.73 -19.01
C SER A 475 26.62 -14.26 -18.87
N ARG A 476 25.64 -14.81 -18.14
CA ARG A 476 25.44 -16.27 -18.04
C ARG A 476 25.02 -16.88 -19.36
N SER A 477 24.10 -16.28 -20.11
CA SER A 477 23.72 -16.77 -21.44
C SER A 477 24.87 -16.73 -22.45
N ALA A 478 25.79 -15.76 -22.32
CA ALA A 478 26.98 -15.68 -23.15
C ALA A 478 28.04 -16.75 -22.79
N SER A 479 28.13 -17.17 -21.53
CA SER A 479 29.08 -18.21 -21.09
C SER A 479 28.52 -19.63 -21.09
N SER A 480 27.18 -19.81 -21.04
CA SER A 480 26.51 -21.11 -20.85
C SER A 480 25.89 -21.69 -22.13
N GLY A 481 26.15 -21.10 -23.30
CA GLY A 481 25.54 -21.49 -24.57
C GLY A 481 25.59 -23.00 -24.87
N GLY A 482 26.60 -23.72 -24.38
CA GLY A 482 26.69 -25.17 -24.52
C GLY A 482 25.93 -26.00 -23.47
N LEU A 483 26.00 -25.63 -22.19
CA LEU A 483 25.50 -26.46 -21.08
C LEU A 483 23.98 -26.36 -20.86
N ASP A 484 23.44 -25.15 -21.04
CA ASP A 484 22.01 -24.88 -20.80
C ASP A 484 21.13 -25.42 -21.96
N GLU A 485 21.70 -25.53 -23.17
CA GLU A 485 21.08 -26.24 -24.30
C GLU A 485 21.12 -27.76 -24.12
N LEU A 486 22.25 -28.32 -23.66
CA LEU A 486 22.38 -29.75 -23.35
C LEU A 486 21.36 -30.20 -22.28
N MET A 487 21.16 -29.40 -21.23
CA MET A 487 20.19 -29.70 -20.17
C MET A 487 18.73 -29.57 -20.62
N LYS A 488 18.43 -28.67 -21.57
CA LYS A 488 17.09 -28.56 -22.19
C LYS A 488 16.81 -29.70 -23.17
N ALA A 489 17.81 -30.15 -23.92
CA ALA A 489 17.72 -31.32 -24.80
C ALA A 489 17.45 -32.60 -23.97
N SER A 490 18.21 -32.82 -22.89
CA SER A 490 17.99 -33.93 -21.96
C SER A 490 16.61 -33.92 -21.31
N LYS A 491 16.08 -32.76 -20.91
CA LYS A 491 14.73 -32.64 -20.34
C LYS A 491 13.61 -32.91 -21.36
N ARG A 492 13.80 -32.55 -22.64
CA ARG A 492 12.83 -32.88 -23.71
C ARG A 492 12.76 -34.37 -23.97
N GLU A 493 13.91 -35.07 -23.94
CA GLU A 493 13.97 -36.52 -24.15
C GLU A 493 13.49 -37.34 -22.93
N LYS A 494 13.59 -36.78 -21.71
CA LYS A 494 12.99 -37.37 -20.50
C LYS A 494 11.46 -37.49 -20.58
N ASN A 495 10.80 -36.57 -21.28
CA ASN A 495 9.35 -36.62 -21.49
C ASN A 495 8.92 -37.62 -22.58
N THR A 496 9.85 -38.13 -23.39
CA THR A 496 9.58 -39.13 -24.45
C THR A 496 9.96 -40.56 -24.04
N GLY A 497 10.18 -40.81 -22.75
CA GLY A 497 10.43 -42.16 -22.22
C GLY A 497 11.81 -42.76 -22.53
N GLY A 498 12.77 -41.95 -23.01
CA GLY A 498 14.13 -42.39 -23.30
C GLY A 498 15.05 -42.37 -22.07
N ASP A 499 16.01 -43.30 -22.02
CA ASP A 499 16.99 -43.41 -20.94
C ASP A 499 17.92 -42.20 -20.89
N ALA A 500 17.76 -41.39 -19.83
CA ALA A 500 18.36 -40.05 -19.72
C ALA A 500 19.90 -40.05 -19.72
N TRP A 501 20.51 -41.17 -19.32
CA TRP A 501 21.97 -41.33 -19.32
C TRP A 501 22.54 -41.60 -20.71
N ALA A 502 21.85 -42.39 -21.53
CA ALA A 502 22.28 -42.71 -22.89
C ALA A 502 22.28 -41.47 -23.81
N ALA A 503 21.29 -40.59 -23.64
CA ALA A 503 21.16 -39.31 -24.33
C ALA A 503 22.28 -38.30 -24.00
N LEU A 504 22.67 -38.23 -22.73
CA LEU A 504 23.69 -37.29 -22.26
C LEU A 504 25.08 -37.70 -22.76
N VAL A 505 25.36 -39.01 -22.80
CA VAL A 505 26.59 -39.56 -23.37
C VAL A 505 26.65 -39.35 -24.89
N SER A 506 25.55 -39.62 -25.61
CA SER A 506 25.49 -39.46 -27.07
C SER A 506 25.53 -37.99 -27.54
N SER A 507 25.02 -37.06 -26.73
CA SER A 507 25.14 -35.62 -27.00
C SER A 507 26.52 -35.04 -26.66
N SER A 508 27.25 -35.63 -25.70
CA SER A 508 28.63 -35.26 -25.37
C SER A 508 29.67 -35.73 -26.40
N ASN A 509 29.39 -36.80 -27.14
CA ASN A 509 30.29 -37.39 -28.14
C ASN A 509 30.15 -36.79 -29.55
N LYS A 510 29.26 -35.83 -29.79
CA LYS A 510 29.14 -35.14 -31.10
C LYS A 510 30.11 -33.97 -31.17
N SER A 511 31.07 -34.02 -32.10
CA SER A 511 32.03 -32.94 -32.33
C SER A 511 31.35 -31.64 -32.78
N THR A 512 31.97 -30.52 -32.42
CA THR A 512 31.44 -29.14 -32.48
C THR A 512 31.15 -28.60 -33.88
N GLU A 513 31.55 -29.29 -34.95
CA GLU A 513 31.44 -28.79 -36.33
C GLU A 513 30.06 -28.98 -36.99
N SER A 514 29.16 -29.77 -36.40
CA SER A 514 27.85 -30.07 -37.02
C SER A 514 26.69 -29.13 -36.63
N ARG A 515 26.92 -28.07 -35.86
CA ARG A 515 25.85 -27.24 -35.26
C ARG A 515 25.58 -25.89 -35.92
N LEU A 516 26.02 -25.68 -37.16
CA LEU A 516 25.59 -24.53 -37.97
C LEU A 516 24.75 -25.00 -39.16
N ARG A 517 23.45 -25.22 -38.91
CA ARG A 517 22.32 -25.06 -39.84
C ARG A 517 21.05 -25.62 -39.19
N THR A 518 20.24 -24.74 -38.62
CA THR A 518 18.78 -24.63 -38.83
C THR A 518 18.25 -23.45 -38.03
#